data_AF-A0A9E1B6X6-F1
#
_entry.id   AF-A0A9E1B6X6-F1
#
_cell.length_a   1.000
_cell.length_b   1.000
_cell.length_c   1.000
_cell.angle_alpha   90.00
_cell.angle_beta   90.00
_cell.angle_gamma   90.00
#
_symmetry.space_group_name_H-M   'P 1'
#
loop_
_entity.id
_entity.type
_entity.pdbx_description
1 polymer ?
#
loop_
_entity_poly.entity_id
_entity_poly.type
_entity_poly.pdbx_seq_one_letter_code
_entity_poly.pdbx_strand_id
1 'polypeptide(L)'
;MKKLATILAFIFAFLASLGYSLASLKNVQTDIFSLINFKDAKEAKVLKEVQDEMASNFLVLVNSKELAKNVQSLALKSSLFKSFEANIDVNLNDIKSDINRSKIALLSRGDLELLKSDKNAFFKKRAEEIFNSFSFRLLNVNDDFFSLSSGFSAKNGNVSLNLADLMLEVKDGAKSFFLLKGELKKAASSEGLIKFYNELNALKVGQNELFVHSSALYQAFSKQKNESESLYMSVVSLSLTAIFLMLAFRNLRIFYVIFIAVFGFIVAFAGTLLCLNELNILTILISTSLIGLMFDYILHWLSKNEGEAIR
;
A
#
# COMPACT_ATOMS: atom_id res chain seq x y z
N MET A 1 46.02 -34.55 0.28
CA MET A 1 45.09 -34.54 1.42
C MET A 1 44.74 -33.13 1.92
N LYS A 2 45.71 -32.24 2.21
CA LYS A 2 45.42 -30.86 2.69
C LYS A 2 44.52 -30.04 1.75
N LYS A 3 44.78 -30.03 0.43
CA LYS A 3 43.97 -29.28 -0.56
C LYS A 3 42.49 -29.72 -0.59
N LEU A 4 42.24 -31.03 -0.53
CA LEU A 4 40.88 -31.60 -0.53
C LEU A 4 40.11 -31.20 0.74
N ALA A 5 40.76 -31.19 1.89
CA ALA A 5 40.17 -30.78 3.16
C ALA A 5 39.78 -29.29 3.17
N THR A 6 40.63 -28.40 2.63
CA THR A 6 40.27 -26.98 2.45
C THR A 6 39.07 -26.79 1.53
N ILE A 7 39.03 -27.49 0.40
CA ILE A 7 37.90 -27.38 -0.55
C ILE A 7 36.60 -27.86 0.11
N LEU A 8 36.64 -28.97 0.84
CA LEU A 8 35.50 -29.46 1.62
C LEU A 8 35.05 -28.46 2.69
N ALA A 9 35.98 -27.81 3.38
CA ALA A 9 35.66 -26.78 4.38
C ALA A 9 34.97 -25.56 3.74
N PHE A 10 35.44 -25.11 2.56
CA PHE A 10 34.80 -24.03 1.81
C PHE A 10 33.40 -24.41 1.33
N ILE A 11 33.21 -25.63 0.82
CA ILE A 11 31.88 -26.13 0.40
C ILE A 11 30.95 -26.21 1.61
N PHE A 12 31.43 -26.69 2.74
CA PHE A 12 30.63 -26.76 3.97
C PHE A 12 30.22 -25.37 4.44
N ALA A 13 31.15 -24.40 4.48
CA ALA A 13 30.85 -23.02 4.82
C ALA A 13 29.82 -22.40 3.86
N PHE A 14 29.97 -22.64 2.55
CA PHE A 14 28.99 -22.19 1.55
C PHE A 14 27.59 -22.74 1.82
N LEU A 15 27.48 -24.06 1.99
CA LEU A 15 26.20 -24.73 2.22
C LEU A 15 25.57 -24.31 3.54
N ALA A 16 26.36 -24.13 4.59
CA ALA A 16 25.89 -23.62 5.87
C ALA A 16 25.36 -22.18 5.76
N SER A 17 26.12 -21.29 5.11
CA SER A 17 25.71 -19.90 4.85
C SER A 17 24.46 -19.83 3.95
N LEU A 18 24.39 -20.67 2.92
CA LEU A 18 23.23 -20.75 2.03
C LEU A 18 21.99 -21.24 2.78
N GLY A 19 22.11 -22.31 3.57
CA GLY A 19 21.03 -22.84 4.39
C GLY A 19 20.54 -21.82 5.41
N TYR A 20 21.45 -21.11 6.07
CA TYR A 20 21.10 -20.03 6.98
C TYR A 20 20.39 -18.87 6.27
N SER A 21 20.92 -18.44 5.11
CA SER A 21 20.31 -17.35 4.33
C SER A 21 18.89 -17.68 3.89
N LEU A 22 18.64 -18.91 3.43
CA LEU A 22 17.31 -19.40 3.02
C LEU A 22 16.34 -19.47 4.21
N ALA A 23 16.82 -19.88 5.39
CA ALA A 23 16.00 -19.91 6.60
C ALA A 23 15.66 -18.50 7.10
N SER A 24 16.61 -17.57 7.01
CA SER A 24 16.50 -16.19 7.50
C SER A 24 15.89 -15.22 6.48
N LEU A 25 15.40 -15.70 5.33
CA LEU A 25 14.76 -14.85 4.31
C LEU A 25 13.54 -14.08 4.85
N LYS A 26 12.87 -14.64 5.88
CA LYS A 26 11.74 -13.99 6.57
C LYS A 26 12.15 -12.73 7.34
N ASN A 27 13.43 -12.59 7.66
CA ASN A 27 13.97 -11.45 8.39
C ASN A 27 14.34 -10.28 7.46
N VAL A 28 14.09 -10.43 6.16
CA VAL A 28 14.22 -9.33 5.20
C VAL A 28 12.96 -8.48 5.23
N GLN A 29 13.09 -7.25 5.70
CA GLN A 29 12.00 -6.28 5.79
C GLN A 29 11.87 -5.50 4.49
N THR A 30 10.65 -5.45 3.97
CA THR A 30 10.29 -4.66 2.78
C THR A 30 9.58 -3.36 3.13
N ASP A 31 9.31 -3.13 4.41
CA ASP A 31 8.63 -1.93 4.88
C ASP A 31 9.60 -0.75 4.91
N ILE A 32 9.21 0.35 4.25
CA ILE A 32 10.01 1.58 4.21
C ILE A 32 10.01 2.25 5.59
N PHE A 33 8.95 2.08 6.38
CA PHE A 33 8.83 2.70 7.69
C PHE A 33 9.75 2.08 8.73
N SER A 34 10.30 0.88 8.50
CA SER A 34 11.27 0.28 9.43
C SER A 34 12.60 1.02 9.49
N LEU A 35 12.86 1.91 8.54
CA LEU A 35 14.03 2.81 8.55
C LEU A 35 13.79 4.08 9.37
N ILE A 36 12.56 4.34 9.80
CA ILE A 36 12.24 5.52 10.61
C ILE A 36 12.50 5.19 12.08
N ASN A 37 13.31 6.04 12.73
CA ASN A 37 13.54 5.93 14.17
C ASN A 37 12.33 6.50 14.94
N PHE A 38 11.37 5.65 15.25
CA PHE A 38 10.23 6.03 16.09
C PHE A 38 10.66 6.17 17.55
N LYS A 39 10.23 7.27 18.20
CA LYS A 39 10.53 7.51 19.62
C LYS A 39 9.67 6.64 20.54
N ASP A 40 8.46 6.30 20.12
CA ASP A 40 7.53 5.43 20.86
C ASP A 40 7.09 4.25 19.99
N ALA A 41 7.18 3.03 20.55
CA ALA A 41 6.72 1.80 19.92
C ALA A 41 5.20 1.81 19.61
N LYS A 42 4.42 2.62 20.35
CA LYS A 42 2.98 2.79 20.09
C LYS A 42 2.71 3.57 18.82
N GLU A 43 3.52 4.59 18.51
CA GLU A 43 3.38 5.38 17.28
C GLU A 43 3.62 4.50 16.05
N ALA A 44 4.69 3.70 16.08
CA ALA A 44 5.00 2.75 15.02
C ALA A 44 3.85 1.75 14.79
N LYS A 45 3.24 1.26 15.87
CA LYS A 45 2.12 0.31 15.78
C LYS A 45 0.86 0.95 15.18
N VAL A 46 0.49 2.16 15.63
CA VAL A 46 -0.69 2.86 15.10
C VAL A 46 -0.50 3.19 13.62
N LEU A 47 0.68 3.68 13.22
CA LEU A 47 0.97 3.95 11.81
C LEU A 47 0.86 2.69 10.96
N LYS A 48 1.37 1.56 11.46
CA LYS A 48 1.26 0.28 10.77
C LYS A 48 -0.18 -0.20 10.64
N GLU A 49 -0.99 -0.05 11.69
CA GLU A 49 -2.42 -0.41 11.63
C GLU A 49 -3.18 0.46 10.61
N VAL A 50 -2.93 1.77 10.59
CA VAL A 50 -3.50 2.68 9.58
C VAL A 50 -3.06 2.31 8.18
N GLN A 51 -1.78 1.97 7.99
CA GLN A 51 -1.26 1.54 6.70
C GLN A 51 -1.89 0.22 6.23
N ASP A 52 -1.99 -0.77 7.13
CA ASP A 52 -2.61 -2.06 6.82
C ASP A 52 -4.09 -1.90 6.44
N GLU A 53 -4.82 -1.01 7.14
CA GLU A 53 -6.19 -0.65 6.79
C GLU A 53 -6.26 0.06 5.43
N MET A 54 -5.39 1.02 5.16
CA MET A 54 -5.33 1.69 3.87
C MET A 54 -4.96 0.72 2.74
N ALA A 55 -4.07 -0.24 3.01
CA ALA A 55 -3.61 -1.22 2.05
C ALA A 55 -4.71 -2.22 1.66
N SER A 56 -5.61 -2.53 2.59
CA SER A 56 -6.75 -3.43 2.37
C SER A 56 -7.96 -2.75 1.72
N ASN A 57 -7.99 -1.41 1.68
CA ASN A 57 -9.09 -0.67 1.09
C ASN A 57 -9.15 -0.82 -0.44
N PHE A 58 -10.36 -1.02 -0.93
CA PHE A 58 -10.71 -1.08 -2.35
C PHE A 58 -11.87 -0.16 -2.62
N LEU A 59 -11.61 0.94 -3.31
CA LEU A 59 -12.60 1.97 -3.62
C LEU A 59 -13.07 1.82 -5.06
N VAL A 60 -14.38 1.88 -5.26
CA VAL A 60 -14.99 1.92 -6.59
C VAL A 60 -15.94 3.09 -6.69
N LEU A 61 -15.77 3.91 -7.71
CA LEU A 61 -16.65 5.04 -8.01
C LEU A 61 -17.47 4.70 -9.26
N VAL A 62 -18.79 4.88 -9.19
CA VAL A 62 -19.72 4.48 -10.25
C VAL A 62 -20.74 5.56 -10.53
N ASN A 63 -21.16 5.75 -11.78
CA ASN A 63 -22.08 6.83 -12.13
C ASN A 63 -23.58 6.50 -12.00
N SER A 64 -23.95 5.30 -11.54
CA SER A 64 -25.35 4.93 -11.34
C SER A 64 -25.55 3.98 -10.17
N LYS A 65 -26.73 4.08 -9.53
CA LYS A 65 -27.12 3.22 -8.40
C LYS A 65 -27.29 1.75 -8.81
N GLU A 66 -27.74 1.51 -10.04
CA GLU A 66 -27.86 0.15 -10.59
C GLU A 66 -26.48 -0.48 -10.78
N LEU A 67 -25.52 0.28 -11.30
CA LEU A 67 -24.15 -0.18 -11.44
C LEU A 67 -23.50 -0.44 -10.08
N ALA A 68 -23.78 0.39 -9.07
CA ALA A 68 -23.34 0.15 -7.69
C ALA A 68 -23.78 -1.23 -7.17
N LYS A 69 -25.05 -1.59 -7.37
CA LYS A 69 -25.59 -2.91 -6.96
C LYS A 69 -24.94 -4.05 -7.74
N ASN A 70 -24.71 -3.89 -9.03
CA ASN A 70 -24.05 -4.90 -9.87
C ASN A 70 -22.61 -5.16 -9.40
N VAL A 71 -21.85 -4.08 -9.15
CA VAL A 71 -20.49 -4.13 -8.62
C VAL A 71 -20.45 -4.81 -7.25
N GLN A 72 -21.37 -4.47 -6.35
CA GLN A 72 -21.47 -5.11 -5.05
C GLN A 72 -21.74 -6.61 -5.18
N SER A 73 -22.66 -7.01 -6.06
CA SER A 73 -22.94 -8.44 -6.30
C SER A 73 -21.73 -9.20 -6.83
N LEU A 74 -20.94 -8.57 -7.70
CA LEU A 74 -19.73 -9.15 -8.27
C LEU A 74 -18.63 -9.29 -7.20
N ALA A 75 -18.46 -8.27 -6.37
CA ALA A 75 -17.50 -8.28 -5.27
C ALA A 75 -17.81 -9.40 -4.28
N LEU A 76 -19.07 -9.56 -3.88
CA LEU A 76 -19.49 -10.62 -2.97
C LEU A 76 -19.27 -12.03 -3.56
N LYS A 77 -19.47 -12.21 -4.87
CA LYS A 77 -19.17 -13.48 -5.57
C LYS A 77 -17.68 -13.80 -5.64
N SER A 78 -16.83 -12.78 -5.77
CA SER A 78 -15.37 -12.97 -5.91
C SER A 78 -14.70 -13.63 -4.70
N SER A 79 -15.33 -13.59 -3.53
CA SER A 79 -14.77 -14.08 -2.24
C SER A 79 -13.45 -13.42 -1.81
N LEU A 80 -13.00 -12.35 -2.48
CA LEU A 80 -11.76 -11.61 -2.18
C LEU A 80 -11.93 -10.62 -1.02
N PHE A 81 -13.16 -10.19 -0.76
CA PHE A 81 -13.50 -9.14 0.19
C PHE A 81 -14.02 -9.71 1.51
N LYS A 82 -13.62 -9.08 2.62
CA LYS A 82 -14.20 -9.28 3.95
C LYS A 82 -15.54 -8.55 4.04
N SER A 83 -15.59 -7.32 3.55
CA SER A 83 -16.81 -6.53 3.37
C SER A 83 -16.76 -5.77 2.06
N PHE A 84 -17.92 -5.52 1.46
CA PHE A 84 -18.04 -4.67 0.28
C PHE A 84 -19.38 -3.93 0.32
N GLU A 85 -19.29 -2.64 0.61
CA GLU A 85 -20.41 -1.81 1.01
C GLU A 85 -20.57 -0.66 0.01
N ALA A 86 -21.76 -0.55 -0.57
CA ALA A 86 -22.19 0.63 -1.32
C ALA A 86 -22.83 1.69 -0.40
N ASN A 87 -23.44 1.21 0.69
CA ASN A 87 -24.10 2.03 1.68
C ASN A 87 -23.23 2.01 2.93
N ILE A 88 -23.07 3.15 3.58
CA ILE A 88 -22.32 3.18 4.83
C ILE A 88 -23.16 2.47 5.90
N ASP A 89 -22.64 1.37 6.44
CA ASP A 89 -23.22 0.74 7.62
C ASP A 89 -22.88 1.60 8.85
N VAL A 90 -23.75 2.57 9.14
CA VAL A 90 -23.61 3.38 10.36
C VAL A 90 -24.82 3.26 11.24
N ASN A 91 -24.56 2.95 12.51
CA ASN A 91 -25.54 3.12 13.56
C ASN A 91 -25.79 4.62 13.77
N LEU A 92 -26.96 5.07 13.32
CA LEU A 92 -27.39 6.46 13.45
C LEU A 92 -27.40 6.95 14.90
N ASN A 93 -27.58 6.06 15.89
CA ASN A 93 -27.55 6.43 17.29
C ASN A 93 -26.12 6.77 17.77
N ASP A 94 -25.11 6.08 17.23
CA ASP A 94 -23.71 6.34 17.56
C ASP A 94 -23.27 7.69 16.96
N ILE A 95 -23.64 7.97 15.69
CA ILE A 95 -23.43 9.30 15.09
C ILE A 95 -24.10 10.39 15.93
N LYS A 96 -25.38 10.19 16.31
CA LYS A 96 -26.10 11.18 17.13
C LYS A 96 -25.41 11.43 18.47
N SER A 97 -24.90 10.37 19.11
CA SER A 97 -24.12 10.47 20.35
C SER A 97 -22.85 11.29 20.16
N ASP A 98 -22.07 11.00 19.12
CA ASP A 98 -20.82 11.70 18.81
C ASP A 98 -21.05 13.17 18.46
N ILE A 99 -22.10 13.46 17.69
CA ILE A 99 -22.52 14.83 17.37
C ILE A 99 -22.99 15.56 18.62
N ASN A 100 -23.77 14.92 19.49
CA ASN A 100 -24.20 15.53 20.74
C ASN A 100 -23.01 15.86 21.66
N ARG A 101 -22.02 14.96 21.72
CA ARG A 101 -20.77 15.19 22.46
C ARG A 101 -19.94 16.33 21.86
N SER A 102 -19.96 16.48 20.54
CA SER A 102 -19.13 17.44 19.80
C SER A 102 -19.88 18.70 19.37
N LYS A 103 -21.12 18.90 19.82
CA LYS A 103 -22.03 19.94 19.31
C LYS A 103 -21.48 21.36 19.38
N ILE A 104 -20.67 21.67 20.38
CA ILE A 104 -20.04 22.99 20.52
C ILE A 104 -19.00 23.22 19.42
N ALA A 105 -18.22 22.18 19.07
CA ALA A 105 -17.22 22.25 18.00
C ALA A 105 -17.86 22.31 16.60
N LEU A 106 -19.12 21.86 16.49
CA LEU A 106 -19.89 21.87 15.26
C LEU A 106 -20.66 23.17 15.04
N LEU A 107 -20.58 24.14 15.95
CA LEU A 107 -21.25 25.42 15.78
C LEU A 107 -20.70 26.14 14.54
N SER A 108 -21.59 26.55 13.64
CA SER A 108 -21.19 27.25 12.43
C SER A 108 -20.49 28.57 12.77
N ARG A 109 -19.50 28.97 11.96
CA ARG A 109 -18.80 30.26 12.19
C ARG A 109 -19.77 31.45 12.16
N GLY A 110 -20.78 31.41 11.28
CA GLY A 110 -21.80 32.47 11.20
C GLY A 110 -22.62 32.56 12.49
N ASP A 111 -23.03 31.43 13.06
CA ASP A 111 -23.78 31.42 14.32
C ASP A 111 -22.91 31.78 15.52
N LEU A 112 -21.62 31.43 15.50
CA LEU A 112 -20.66 31.86 16.51
C LEU A 112 -20.49 33.39 16.50
N GLU A 113 -20.37 33.99 15.32
CA GLU A 113 -20.25 35.44 15.19
C GLU A 113 -21.56 36.14 15.59
N LEU A 114 -22.72 35.62 15.20
CA LEU A 114 -24.02 36.15 15.65
C LEU A 114 -24.17 36.08 17.17
N LEU A 115 -23.75 34.98 17.79
CA LEU A 115 -23.78 34.82 19.25
C LEU A 115 -22.88 35.83 19.97
N LYS A 116 -21.74 36.22 19.36
CA LYS A 116 -20.86 37.26 19.89
C LYS A 116 -21.40 38.67 19.68
N SER A 117 -21.95 38.97 18.50
CA SER A 117 -22.37 40.31 18.10
C SER A 117 -23.76 40.69 18.64
N ASP A 118 -24.73 39.79 18.52
CA ASP A 118 -26.12 40.02 18.94
C ASP A 118 -26.75 38.74 19.49
N LYS A 119 -26.63 38.59 20.82
CA LYS A 119 -27.19 37.46 21.57
C LYS A 119 -28.71 37.35 21.40
N ASN A 120 -29.43 38.48 21.34
CA ASN A 120 -30.89 38.47 21.25
C ASN A 120 -31.33 37.95 19.89
N ALA A 121 -30.66 38.38 18.81
CA ALA A 121 -30.91 37.87 17.47
C ALA A 121 -30.60 36.37 17.37
N PHE A 122 -29.52 35.89 17.99
CA PHE A 122 -29.20 34.47 18.05
C PHE A 122 -30.34 33.66 18.72
N PHE A 123 -30.74 34.03 19.94
CA PHE A 123 -31.78 33.27 20.66
C PHE A 123 -33.14 33.35 19.97
N LYS A 124 -33.47 34.49 19.36
CA LYS A 124 -34.69 34.64 18.55
C LYS A 124 -34.70 33.69 17.35
N LYS A 125 -33.61 33.64 16.58
CA LYS A 125 -33.44 32.71 15.45
C LYS A 125 -33.60 31.26 15.89
N ARG A 126 -32.96 30.87 17.01
CA ARG A 126 -33.08 29.49 17.52
C ARG A 126 -34.50 29.16 17.97
N ALA A 127 -35.19 30.09 18.62
CA ALA A 127 -36.59 29.91 19.00
C ALA A 127 -37.49 29.71 17.77
N GLU A 128 -37.32 30.51 16.72
CA GLU A 128 -38.05 30.39 15.45
C GLU A 128 -37.79 29.04 14.76
N GLU A 129 -36.55 28.55 14.78
CA GLU A 129 -36.19 27.23 14.27
C GLU A 129 -36.92 26.09 15.01
N ILE A 130 -37.16 26.20 16.33
CA ILE A 130 -37.87 25.15 17.09
C ILE A 130 -39.29 24.92 16.55
N PHE A 131 -39.98 26.01 16.17
CA PHE A 131 -41.36 25.94 15.70
C PHE A 131 -41.46 25.75 14.18
N ASN A 132 -40.34 25.82 13.45
CA ASN A 132 -40.32 25.65 12.01
C ASN A 132 -40.16 24.17 11.62
N SER A 133 -41.24 23.54 11.13
CA SER A 133 -41.26 22.15 10.69
C SER A 133 -40.39 21.84 9.47
N PHE A 134 -39.93 22.87 8.74
CA PHE A 134 -39.02 22.74 7.61
C PHE A 134 -37.55 22.98 7.99
N SER A 135 -37.28 23.39 9.24
CA SER A 135 -35.91 23.52 9.71
C SER A 135 -35.30 22.14 9.95
N PHE A 136 -34.13 21.89 9.35
CA PHE A 136 -33.41 20.64 9.56
C PHE A 136 -32.76 20.65 10.94
N ARG A 137 -33.20 19.75 11.83
CA ARG A 137 -32.56 19.51 13.14
C ARG A 137 -32.11 18.06 13.22
N LEU A 138 -30.81 17.86 13.36
CA LEU A 138 -30.23 16.52 13.41
C LEU A 138 -30.43 15.84 14.77
N LEU A 139 -30.41 16.63 15.84
CA LEU A 139 -30.67 16.21 17.21
C LEU A 139 -32.06 16.68 17.66
N ASN A 140 -32.67 15.92 18.57
CA ASN A 140 -33.92 16.31 19.19
C ASN A 140 -33.74 17.59 20.02
N VAL A 141 -34.84 18.32 20.22
CA VAL A 141 -34.84 19.57 21.01
C VAL A 141 -34.29 19.37 22.43
N ASN A 142 -34.52 18.21 23.04
CA ASN A 142 -34.03 17.88 24.38
C ASN A 142 -32.50 17.75 24.42
N ASP A 143 -31.88 17.26 23.35
CA ASP A 143 -30.44 17.01 23.29
C ASP A 143 -29.67 18.26 22.83
N ASP A 144 -30.29 19.07 21.96
CA ASP A 144 -29.69 20.27 21.39
C ASP A 144 -30.70 21.41 21.23
N PHE A 145 -31.11 21.97 22.37
CA PHE A 145 -32.10 23.05 22.44
C PHE A 145 -31.72 24.27 21.59
N PHE A 146 -30.44 24.68 21.63
CA PHE A 146 -29.92 25.84 20.91
C PHE A 146 -29.42 25.55 19.49
N SER A 147 -29.62 24.33 18.98
CA SER A 147 -29.14 23.90 17.66
C SER A 147 -27.63 24.17 17.47
N LEU A 148 -26.82 23.85 18.47
CA LEU A 148 -25.36 23.98 18.40
C LEU A 148 -24.75 23.05 17.34
N SER A 149 -25.39 21.90 17.11
CA SER A 149 -25.02 20.95 16.06
C SER A 149 -25.41 21.42 14.64
N SER A 150 -26.01 22.60 14.47
CA SER A 150 -26.49 23.12 13.17
C SER A 150 -25.40 23.28 12.10
N GLY A 151 -24.14 23.44 12.50
CA GLY A 151 -23.03 23.50 11.55
C GLY A 151 -22.54 22.13 11.07
N PHE A 152 -23.11 21.03 11.57
CA PHE A 152 -22.87 19.71 10.98
C PHE A 152 -23.33 19.69 9.54
N SER A 153 -22.40 19.37 8.63
CA SER A 153 -22.71 19.12 7.23
C SER A 153 -22.15 17.76 6.85
N ALA A 154 -23.03 16.89 6.35
CA ALA A 154 -22.61 15.62 5.74
C ALA A 154 -22.08 15.82 4.30
N LYS A 155 -21.83 17.08 3.91
CA LYS A 155 -21.21 17.49 2.65
C LYS A 155 -19.85 18.11 2.94
N ASN A 156 -18.80 17.53 2.36
CA ASN A 156 -17.45 18.05 2.41
C ASN A 156 -16.91 18.17 0.97
N GLY A 157 -16.78 19.41 0.50
CA GLY A 157 -16.45 19.69 -0.91
C GLY A 157 -17.50 19.11 -1.87
N ASN A 158 -17.05 18.29 -2.80
CA ASN A 158 -17.90 17.62 -3.80
C ASN A 158 -18.50 16.30 -3.32
N VAL A 159 -18.12 15.83 -2.12
CA VAL A 159 -18.62 14.59 -1.53
C VAL A 159 -19.76 14.92 -0.57
N SER A 160 -20.89 14.23 -0.71
CA SER A 160 -22.04 14.33 0.18
C SER A 160 -22.60 12.97 0.52
N LEU A 161 -22.94 12.73 1.78
CA LEU A 161 -23.72 11.58 2.17
C LEU A 161 -25.19 11.81 1.82
N ASN A 162 -25.74 10.96 0.95
CA ASN A 162 -27.18 10.91 0.73
C ASN A 162 -27.82 10.17 1.90
N LEU A 163 -28.51 10.90 2.78
CA LEU A 163 -29.12 10.34 3.99
C LEU A 163 -30.31 9.42 3.73
N ALA A 164 -30.95 9.50 2.55
CA ALA A 164 -32.09 8.65 2.22
C ALA A 164 -31.62 7.22 1.87
N ASP A 165 -30.51 7.11 1.15
CA ASP A 165 -29.97 5.83 0.69
C ASP A 165 -28.72 5.38 1.48
N LEU A 166 -28.21 6.23 2.37
CA LEU A 166 -26.93 6.09 3.09
C LEU A 166 -25.72 5.84 2.17
N MET A 167 -25.74 6.40 0.96
CA MET A 167 -24.65 6.29 -0.01
C MET A 167 -23.83 7.57 -0.10
N LEU A 168 -22.52 7.44 -0.27
CA LEU A 168 -21.63 8.56 -0.56
C LEU A 168 -21.76 8.95 -2.03
N GLU A 169 -22.22 10.18 -2.27
CA GLU A 169 -22.39 10.76 -3.58
C GLU A 169 -21.29 11.81 -3.84
N VAL A 170 -20.64 11.75 -4.99
CA VAL A 170 -19.68 12.73 -5.47
C VAL A 170 -20.26 13.43 -6.69
N LYS A 171 -20.43 14.76 -6.62
CA LYS A 171 -20.94 15.55 -7.75
C LYS A 171 -19.79 16.12 -8.57
N ASP A 172 -19.80 15.83 -9.87
CA ASP A 172 -18.88 16.40 -10.85
C ASP A 172 -19.68 17.02 -12.01
N GLY A 173 -19.88 18.33 -11.95
CA GLY A 173 -20.75 19.06 -12.88
C GLY A 173 -22.20 18.55 -12.84
N ALA A 174 -22.68 18.05 -13.98
CA ALA A 174 -24.02 17.48 -14.12
C ALA A 174 -24.11 15.99 -13.76
N LYS A 175 -22.98 15.34 -13.45
CA LYS A 175 -22.92 13.91 -13.14
C LYS A 175 -22.83 13.68 -11.63
N SER A 176 -23.54 12.67 -11.17
CA SER A 176 -23.46 12.15 -9.81
C SER A 176 -22.80 10.78 -9.83
N PHE A 177 -21.77 10.62 -9.00
CA PHE A 177 -21.10 9.35 -8.79
C PHE A 177 -21.39 8.83 -7.39
N PHE A 178 -21.42 7.51 -7.23
CA PHE A 178 -21.60 6.81 -5.96
C PHE A 178 -20.30 6.10 -5.60
N LEU A 179 -19.84 6.26 -4.37
CA LEU A 179 -18.61 5.65 -3.86
C LEU A 179 -18.94 4.37 -3.09
N LEU A 180 -18.33 3.27 -3.51
CA LEU A 180 -18.36 1.98 -2.86
C LEU A 180 -17.01 1.70 -2.20
N LYS A 181 -17.04 1.10 -1.02
CA LYS A 181 -15.85 0.73 -0.23
C LYS A 181 -15.86 -0.77 0.02
N GLY A 182 -14.78 -1.44 -0.34
CA GLY A 182 -14.50 -2.83 0.02
C GLY A 182 -13.28 -2.93 0.93
N GLU A 183 -13.33 -3.85 1.89
CA GLU A 183 -12.18 -4.28 2.70
C GLU A 183 -11.71 -5.64 2.18
N LEU A 184 -10.46 -5.75 1.75
CA LEU A 184 -9.88 -7.00 1.26
C LEU A 184 -9.56 -7.97 2.41
N LYS A 185 -9.70 -9.27 2.16
CA LYS A 185 -9.21 -10.30 3.08
C LYS A 185 -7.68 -10.25 3.16
N LYS A 186 -7.13 -10.58 4.34
CA LYS A 186 -5.68 -10.78 4.50
C LYS A 186 -5.23 -11.87 3.51
N ALA A 187 -4.22 -11.54 2.68
CA ALA A 187 -3.69 -12.38 1.61
C ALA A 187 -4.62 -12.63 0.40
N ALA A 188 -5.40 -11.63 -0.03
CA ALA A 188 -6.09 -11.68 -1.32
C ALA A 188 -5.13 -12.01 -2.48
N SER A 189 -5.53 -12.92 -3.36
CA SER A 189 -4.67 -13.37 -4.47
C SER A 189 -4.52 -12.28 -5.54
N SER A 190 -3.28 -12.02 -5.99
CA SER A 190 -2.99 -11.03 -7.02
C SER A 190 -3.73 -11.32 -8.33
N GLU A 191 -3.76 -12.59 -8.75
CA GLU A 191 -4.50 -13.05 -9.94
C GLU A 191 -6.01 -12.85 -9.80
N GLY A 192 -6.55 -13.13 -8.61
CA GLY A 192 -7.97 -12.94 -8.31
C GLY A 192 -8.36 -11.46 -8.39
N LEU A 193 -7.52 -10.56 -7.86
CA LEU A 193 -7.73 -9.11 -7.94
C LEU A 193 -7.70 -8.60 -9.39
N ILE A 194 -6.77 -9.09 -10.21
CA ILE A 194 -6.68 -8.72 -11.63
C ILE A 194 -7.91 -9.23 -12.39
N LYS A 195 -8.34 -10.48 -12.14
CA LYS A 195 -9.55 -11.04 -12.74
C LYS A 195 -10.78 -10.23 -12.36
N PHE A 196 -10.95 -9.91 -11.08
CA PHE A 196 -12.05 -9.09 -10.59
C PHE A 196 -12.05 -7.69 -11.24
N TYR A 197 -10.89 -7.06 -11.37
CA TYR A 197 -10.77 -5.79 -12.09
C TYR A 197 -11.21 -5.92 -13.56
N ASN A 198 -10.82 -6.98 -14.26
CA ASN A 198 -11.24 -7.21 -15.64
C ASN A 198 -12.76 -7.40 -15.76
N GLU A 199 -13.37 -8.11 -14.81
CA GLU A 199 -14.83 -8.26 -14.72
C GLU A 199 -15.52 -6.90 -14.45
N LEU A 200 -14.96 -6.06 -13.59
CA LEU A 200 -15.44 -4.68 -13.39
C LEU A 200 -15.30 -3.83 -14.65
N ASN A 201 -14.19 -3.98 -15.37
CA ASN A 201 -13.94 -3.22 -16.60
C ASN A 201 -14.90 -3.63 -17.72
N ALA A 202 -15.35 -4.90 -17.74
CA ALA A 202 -16.39 -5.38 -18.65
C ALA A 202 -17.77 -4.75 -18.39
N LEU A 203 -18.01 -4.15 -17.21
CA LEU A 203 -19.25 -3.42 -16.91
C LEU A 203 -19.25 -1.99 -17.49
N LYS A 204 -18.12 -1.49 -18.00
CA LYS A 204 -18.01 -0.20 -18.69
C LYS A 204 -18.56 -0.29 -20.11
N VAL A 205 -19.87 -0.46 -20.22
CA VAL A 205 -20.58 -0.52 -21.50
C VAL A 205 -21.53 0.67 -21.63
N GLY A 206 -21.51 1.34 -22.79
CA GLY A 206 -22.41 2.46 -23.08
C GLY A 206 -22.10 3.70 -22.25
N GLN A 207 -23.08 4.16 -21.45
CA GLN A 207 -22.95 5.35 -20.60
C GLN A 207 -22.38 5.03 -19.20
N ASN A 208 -21.98 3.78 -18.94
CA ASN A 208 -21.48 3.37 -17.62
C ASN A 208 -20.05 3.83 -17.39
N GLU A 209 -19.85 4.65 -16.36
CA GLU A 209 -18.54 5.13 -15.93
C GLU A 209 -18.19 4.51 -14.58
N LEU A 210 -17.03 3.85 -14.54
CA LEU A 210 -16.51 3.18 -13.35
C LEU A 210 -15.02 3.48 -13.17
N PHE A 211 -14.64 3.85 -11.96
CA PHE A 211 -13.26 4.08 -11.57
C PHE A 211 -12.93 3.21 -10.36
N VAL A 212 -11.74 2.62 -10.37
CA VAL A 212 -11.27 1.73 -9.30
C VAL A 212 -9.99 2.31 -8.72
N HIS A 213 -9.90 2.34 -7.40
CA HIS A 213 -8.71 2.75 -6.69
C HIS A 213 -8.42 1.74 -5.57
N SER A 214 -7.31 1.02 -5.68
CA SER A 214 -6.83 0.12 -4.62
C SER A 214 -5.33 -0.08 -4.73
N SER A 215 -4.61 0.12 -3.62
CA SER A 215 -3.18 -0.16 -3.50
C SER A 215 -2.85 -1.62 -3.78
N ALA A 216 -3.68 -2.55 -3.29
CA ALA A 216 -3.49 -3.98 -3.53
C ALA A 216 -3.63 -4.33 -5.02
N LEU A 217 -4.53 -3.66 -5.75
CA LEU A 217 -4.67 -3.83 -7.18
C LEU A 217 -3.45 -3.29 -7.95
N TYR A 218 -2.94 -2.11 -7.59
CA TYR A 218 -1.69 -1.58 -8.15
C TYR A 218 -0.51 -2.53 -7.90
N GLN A 219 -0.40 -3.08 -6.69
CA GLN A 219 0.63 -4.08 -6.36
C GLN A 219 0.46 -5.36 -7.19
N ALA A 220 -0.77 -5.84 -7.39
CA ALA A 220 -1.04 -7.04 -8.20
C ALA A 220 -0.62 -6.85 -9.67
N PHE A 221 -0.99 -5.74 -10.30
CA PHE A 221 -0.56 -5.42 -11.67
C PHE A 221 0.95 -5.22 -11.77
N SER A 222 1.55 -4.54 -10.79
CA SER A 222 3.00 -4.34 -10.73
C SER A 222 3.73 -5.68 -10.62
N LYS A 223 3.25 -6.60 -9.77
CA LYS A 223 3.80 -7.94 -9.64
C LYS A 223 3.73 -8.72 -10.95
N GLN A 224 2.56 -8.75 -11.60
CA GLN A 224 2.37 -9.46 -12.88
C GLN A 224 3.31 -8.92 -13.97
N LYS A 225 3.42 -7.60 -14.09
CA LYS A 225 4.30 -6.96 -15.07
C LYS A 225 5.77 -7.24 -14.75
N ASN A 226 6.17 -7.02 -13.49
CA ASN A 226 7.55 -7.14 -13.03
C ASN A 226 8.07 -8.57 -13.11
N GLU A 227 7.25 -9.61 -12.92
CA GLU A 227 7.72 -11.00 -13.04
C GLU A 227 8.25 -11.30 -14.45
N SER A 228 7.51 -10.88 -15.48
CA SER A 228 7.94 -11.08 -16.88
C SER A 228 9.12 -10.19 -17.26
N GLU A 229 9.07 -8.90 -16.90
CA GLU A 229 10.12 -7.93 -17.22
C GLU A 229 11.42 -8.21 -16.47
N SER A 230 11.34 -8.62 -15.20
CA SER A 230 12.50 -8.97 -14.38
C SER A 230 13.23 -10.20 -14.92
N LEU A 231 12.50 -11.25 -15.32
CA LEU A 231 13.12 -12.42 -15.93
C LEU A 231 13.82 -12.06 -17.24
N TYR A 232 13.15 -11.28 -18.11
CA TYR A 232 13.76 -10.82 -19.36
C TYR A 232 15.02 -9.98 -19.12
N MET A 233 14.93 -8.97 -18.26
CA MET A 233 16.07 -8.10 -17.91
C MET A 233 17.22 -8.88 -17.26
N SER A 234 16.90 -9.85 -16.40
CA SER A 234 17.91 -10.71 -15.76
C SER A 234 18.62 -11.58 -16.77
N VAL A 235 17.90 -12.21 -17.70
CA VAL A 235 18.48 -13.04 -18.75
C VAL A 235 19.34 -12.21 -19.70
N VAL A 236 18.84 -11.05 -20.14
CA VAL A 236 19.59 -10.16 -21.04
C VAL A 236 20.85 -9.63 -20.37
N SER A 237 20.76 -9.12 -19.13
CA SER A 237 21.91 -8.60 -18.40
C SER A 237 22.96 -9.68 -18.10
N LEU A 238 22.54 -10.88 -17.70
CA LEU A 238 23.45 -12.01 -17.46
C LEU A 238 24.13 -12.46 -18.76
N SER A 239 23.39 -12.52 -19.88
CA SER A 239 23.94 -12.88 -21.19
C SER A 239 24.96 -11.85 -21.66
N LEU A 240 24.64 -10.56 -21.55
CA LEU A 240 25.54 -9.48 -21.95
C LEU A 240 26.81 -9.47 -21.10
N THR A 241 26.68 -9.71 -19.79
CA THR A 241 27.81 -9.84 -18.87
C THR A 241 28.68 -11.04 -19.26
N ALA A 242 28.09 -12.20 -19.51
CA ALA A 242 28.81 -13.40 -19.94
C ALA A 242 29.56 -13.19 -21.27
N ILE A 243 28.92 -12.54 -22.25
CA ILE A 243 29.53 -12.19 -23.54
C ILE A 243 30.69 -11.22 -23.33
N PHE A 244 30.52 -10.19 -22.50
CA PHE A 244 31.56 -9.21 -22.19
C PHE A 244 32.80 -9.87 -21.56
N LEU A 245 32.61 -10.72 -20.54
CA LEU A 245 33.69 -11.50 -19.93
C LEU A 245 34.37 -12.43 -20.95
N MET A 246 33.59 -13.06 -21.82
CA MET A 246 34.14 -13.93 -22.87
C MET A 246 34.92 -13.16 -23.93
N LEU A 247 34.49 -11.96 -24.32
CA LEU A 247 35.21 -11.12 -25.28
C LEU A 247 36.51 -10.55 -24.68
N ALA A 248 36.48 -10.14 -23.41
CA ALA A 248 37.64 -9.57 -22.74
C ALA A 248 38.78 -10.59 -22.54
N PHE A 249 38.47 -11.79 -22.05
CA PHE A 249 39.49 -12.78 -21.66
C PHE A 249 39.65 -13.96 -22.66
N ARG A 250 38.70 -14.13 -23.59
CA ARG A 250 38.67 -15.19 -24.62
C ARG A 250 38.87 -16.61 -24.09
N ASN A 251 38.61 -16.83 -22.79
CA ASN A 251 38.87 -18.07 -22.07
C ASN A 251 37.71 -18.42 -21.14
N LEU A 252 37.15 -19.63 -21.27
CA LEU A 252 36.03 -20.12 -20.45
C LEU A 252 36.35 -20.20 -18.95
N ARG A 253 37.63 -20.21 -18.56
CA ARG A 253 38.02 -20.20 -17.14
C ARG A 253 37.63 -18.92 -16.42
N ILE A 254 37.33 -17.83 -17.13
CA ILE A 254 36.91 -16.57 -16.52
C ILE A 254 35.62 -16.71 -15.69
N PHE A 255 34.75 -17.67 -16.04
CA PHE A 255 33.50 -17.92 -15.31
C PHE A 255 33.72 -18.37 -13.85
N TYR A 256 34.93 -18.82 -13.47
CA TYR A 256 35.26 -19.07 -12.06
C TYR A 256 35.14 -17.82 -11.18
N VAL A 257 35.33 -16.62 -11.75
CA VAL A 257 35.15 -15.36 -11.03
C VAL A 257 33.70 -15.18 -10.56
N ILE A 258 32.72 -15.62 -11.36
CA ILE A 258 31.31 -15.58 -10.97
C ILE A 258 31.06 -16.47 -9.75
N PHE A 259 31.66 -17.67 -9.70
CA PHE A 259 31.51 -18.56 -8.56
C PHE A 259 32.08 -17.94 -7.28
N ILE A 260 33.24 -17.28 -7.37
CA ILE A 260 33.86 -16.56 -6.24
C ILE A 260 32.94 -15.42 -5.77
N ALA A 261 32.35 -14.66 -6.70
CA ALA A 261 31.44 -13.58 -6.36
C ALA A 261 30.15 -14.08 -5.69
N VAL A 262 29.54 -15.14 -6.22
CA VAL A 262 28.34 -15.77 -5.64
C VAL A 262 28.63 -16.33 -4.25
N PHE A 263 29.76 -17.01 -4.07
CA PHE A 263 30.22 -17.49 -2.77
C PHE A 263 30.39 -16.33 -1.78
N GLY A 264 31.13 -15.30 -2.17
CA GLY A 264 31.37 -14.12 -1.33
C GLY A 264 30.08 -13.43 -0.93
N PHE A 265 29.14 -13.27 -1.87
CA PHE A 265 27.83 -12.67 -1.62
C PHE A 265 27.01 -13.47 -0.60
N ILE A 266 26.90 -14.80 -0.76
CA ILE A 266 26.11 -15.65 0.15
C ILE A 266 26.71 -15.64 1.56
N VAL A 267 28.04 -15.71 1.68
CA VAL A 267 28.71 -15.67 2.99
C VAL A 267 28.55 -14.29 3.64
N ALA A 268 28.74 -13.20 2.89
CA ALA A 268 28.57 -11.84 3.40
C ALA A 268 27.11 -11.56 3.81
N PHE A 269 26.14 -12.01 3.02
CA PHE A 269 24.73 -11.89 3.31
C PHE A 269 24.34 -12.64 4.59
N ALA A 270 24.79 -13.91 4.73
CA ALA A 270 24.60 -14.69 5.94
C ALA A 270 25.26 -14.02 7.17
N GLY A 271 26.50 -13.54 7.03
CA GLY A 271 27.20 -12.84 8.10
C GLY A 271 26.49 -11.55 8.53
N THR A 272 25.96 -10.80 7.57
CA THR A 272 25.22 -9.56 7.86
C THR A 272 23.91 -9.85 8.59
N LEU A 273 23.17 -10.88 8.16
CA LEU A 273 21.98 -11.36 8.88
C LEU A 273 22.30 -11.84 10.30
N LEU A 274 23.44 -12.52 10.50
CA LEU A 274 23.87 -12.93 11.84
C LEU A 274 24.18 -11.74 12.76
N CYS A 275 24.76 -10.67 12.22
CA CYS A 275 25.10 -9.48 13.00
C CYS A 275 23.89 -8.59 13.29
N LEU A 276 23.00 -8.39 12.32
CA LEU A 276 21.91 -7.40 12.39
C LEU A 276 20.54 -8.01 12.67
N ASN A 277 20.41 -9.34 12.55
CA ASN A 277 19.19 -10.14 12.75
C ASN A 277 18.04 -9.83 11.77
N GLU A 278 17.88 -8.59 11.33
CA GLU A 278 16.94 -8.11 10.32
C GLU A 278 17.67 -7.25 9.27
N LEU A 279 17.22 -7.31 8.02
CA LEU A 279 17.78 -6.53 6.92
C LEU A 279 16.69 -5.86 6.10
N ASN A 280 16.80 -4.56 5.86
CA ASN A 280 15.89 -3.88 4.93
C ASN A 280 16.28 -4.17 3.47
N ILE A 281 15.29 -4.34 2.60
CA ILE A 281 15.47 -4.56 1.17
C ILE A 281 16.26 -3.42 0.48
N LEU A 282 16.12 -2.18 0.95
CA LEU A 282 16.87 -1.04 0.41
C LEU A 282 18.37 -1.16 0.67
N THR A 283 18.77 -1.68 1.83
CA THR A 283 20.18 -1.95 2.17
C THR A 283 20.76 -3.00 1.23
N ILE A 284 19.98 -4.04 0.91
CA ILE A 284 20.39 -5.07 -0.05
C ILE A 284 20.58 -4.42 -1.43
N LEU A 285 19.67 -3.55 -1.85
CA LEU A 285 19.71 -2.90 -3.16
C LEU A 285 20.93 -1.97 -3.33
N ILE A 286 21.30 -1.23 -2.28
CA ILE A 286 22.52 -0.42 -2.25
C ILE A 286 23.75 -1.33 -2.30
N SER A 287 23.73 -2.44 -1.56
CA SER A 287 24.85 -3.40 -1.51
C SER A 287 25.07 -4.10 -2.85
N THR A 288 24.00 -4.45 -3.58
CA THR A 288 24.13 -5.03 -4.92
C THR A 288 24.69 -4.05 -5.94
N SER A 289 24.44 -2.73 -5.79
CA SER A 289 25.12 -1.73 -6.62
C SER A 289 26.64 -1.70 -6.39
N LEU A 290 27.12 -2.05 -5.18
CA LEU A 290 28.54 -2.08 -4.86
C LEU A 290 29.28 -3.27 -5.47
N ILE A 291 28.57 -4.37 -5.77
CA ILE A 291 29.15 -5.57 -6.39
C ILE A 291 29.82 -5.25 -7.73
N GLY A 292 29.27 -4.31 -8.51
CA GLY A 292 29.88 -3.86 -9.76
C GLY A 292 31.30 -3.31 -9.58
N LEU A 293 31.54 -2.53 -8.53
CA LEU A 293 32.88 -2.02 -8.19
C LEU A 293 33.83 -3.13 -7.78
N MET A 294 33.33 -4.16 -7.07
CA MET A 294 34.15 -5.31 -6.68
C MET A 294 34.63 -6.09 -7.91
N PHE A 295 33.76 -6.28 -8.91
CA PHE A 295 34.15 -6.94 -10.16
C PHE A 295 35.23 -6.16 -10.90
N ASP A 296 35.18 -4.83 -10.91
CA ASP A 296 36.20 -4.00 -11.56
C ASP A 296 37.61 -4.28 -11.02
N TYR A 297 37.76 -4.37 -9.69
CA TYR A 297 39.05 -4.73 -9.07
C TYR A 297 39.55 -6.12 -9.46
N ILE A 298 38.64 -7.11 -9.52
CA ILE A 298 39.01 -8.49 -9.90
C ILE A 298 39.46 -8.50 -11.36
N LEU A 299 38.73 -7.82 -12.24
CA LEU A 299 39.07 -7.76 -13.66
C LEU A 299 40.36 -7.00 -13.91
N HIS A 300 40.61 -5.89 -13.19
CA HIS A 300 41.87 -5.16 -13.25
C HIS A 300 43.04 -6.03 -12.79
N TRP A 301 42.89 -6.77 -11.69
CA TRP A 301 43.91 -7.71 -11.23
C TRP A 301 44.14 -8.84 -12.24
N LEU A 302 43.07 -9.40 -12.80
CA LEU A 302 43.17 -10.51 -13.76
C LEU A 302 43.83 -10.05 -15.07
N SER A 303 43.45 -8.88 -15.57
CA SER A 303 44.01 -8.27 -16.79
C SER A 303 45.50 -7.94 -16.62
N LYS A 304 45.91 -7.43 -15.45
CA LYS A 304 47.33 -7.19 -15.16
C LYS A 304 48.16 -8.48 -15.18
N ASN A 305 47.55 -9.60 -14.78
CA ASN A 305 48.22 -10.90 -14.67
C ASN A 305 47.97 -11.81 -15.89
N GLU A 306 47.30 -11.33 -16.94
CA GLU A 306 47.14 -12.09 -18.17
C GLU A 306 48.50 -12.31 -18.85
N GLY A 307 48.98 -13.55 -18.83
CA GLY A 307 50.26 -13.95 -19.45
C GLY A 307 51.35 -14.33 -18.46
N GLU A 308 51.19 -14.04 -17.16
CA GLU A 308 52.09 -14.56 -16.13
C GLU A 308 51.58 -15.90 -15.59
N ALA A 309 52.42 -16.94 -15.67
CA ALA A 309 52.13 -18.21 -15.02
C ALA A 309 52.08 -17.98 -13.51
N ILE A 310 50.88 -18.07 -12.91
CA ILE A 310 50.67 -18.04 -11.46
C ILE A 310 51.51 -19.18 -10.86
N ARG A 311 52.68 -18.84 -10.29
CA ARG A 311 53.58 -19.75 -9.58
C ARG A 311 53.10 -19.98 -8.15
#